data_AF-L5KUT5-F1
#
_entry.id   AF-L5KUT5-F1
#
_cell.length_a   1.000
_cell.length_b   1.000
_cell.length_c   1.000
_cell.angle_alpha   90.00
_cell.angle_beta   90.00
_cell.angle_gamma   90.00
#
_symmetry.space_group_name_H-M   'P 1'
#
loop_
_entity.id
_entity.type
_entity.pdbx_description
1 polymer ?
#
loop_
_entity_poly.entity_id
_entity_poly.type
_entity_poly.pdbx_seq_one_letter_code
_entity_poly.pdbx_strand_id
1 'polypeptide(L)'
;MATEPPSSLSYRTTGSTCLHPLSQLLGIPLDQLFCTARERNPGRALCMKKDRLLMETVSESIEKYALVSARVPDVSSHTGKAKNRDGDSDPGLSRELSSLDAHEFLSPACEDRGCPVFSSLLCLLHPFLYKVNFVACQLVALFAAFWFRIYLSPGKTSPEARHAFATIFGIYFVIFCFGWYSVHLFVLVLMCYGIMVTASISNIHRYSFFVAMGYLTICHISRIYIFHYGILTTDFSGPLMIVTQKITTLAFQIHDGLGQRAEDLSAEQHRLAVKVKPSFLEYLSYLLNFMSVIAGPCNNFKDYIAFIEGRHTHMKLLEVNWKQKDFHSLPEPSPTGAVIRKLCMTLVSLLLFLTLTKTFPVTCLVDDWFVHKANFPTRLCYLYVVMQASKPKYYFAWTLADAVNNAAGFGFSGVDKNGNFCWDLLSNLNIWKIETATSFKMYLENWNIQTATWLKRVCYERVPWYPTVLTFILSALWHGVYPGYYFTFLTGTLVTLAARTVRNNYRHYFLSSKALKFVYDLVTWAVTQLAVSYTVAPFVMLAVEPTISLYKSMYFYLHIVSLLIILFLPVRPQAHIQRWPQTLNSVKKKTD
;
A
#
# COMPACT_ATOMS: atom_id res chain seq x y z
N MET A 1 -7.07 39.51 -52.73
CA MET A 1 -8.31 39.55 -51.94
C MET A 1 -8.41 38.23 -51.21
N ALA A 2 -8.30 38.27 -49.89
CA ALA A 2 -8.26 37.10 -49.03
C ALA A 2 -9.64 36.42 -48.99
N THR A 3 -9.65 35.09 -49.16
CA THR A 3 -10.80 34.24 -48.85
C THR A 3 -10.61 33.64 -47.45
N GLU A 4 -11.64 33.78 -46.63
CA GLU A 4 -11.71 33.36 -45.23
C GLU A 4 -11.41 31.85 -45.03
N PRO A 5 -10.82 31.45 -43.88
CA PRO A 5 -10.75 30.05 -43.49
C PRO A 5 -12.10 29.58 -42.91
N PRO A 6 -12.48 28.30 -43.12
CA PRO A 6 -13.79 27.79 -42.75
C PRO A 6 -13.97 27.65 -41.23
N SER A 7 -15.23 27.79 -40.84
CA SER A 7 -15.79 27.78 -39.49
C SER A 7 -15.63 26.46 -38.74
N SER A 8 -15.32 26.61 -37.45
CA SER A 8 -15.58 25.74 -36.29
C SER A 8 -16.09 24.31 -36.54
N LEU A 9 -15.21 23.32 -36.36
CA LEU A 9 -15.63 21.95 -36.01
C LEU A 9 -15.98 21.89 -34.52
N SER A 10 -17.26 21.67 -34.26
CA SER A 10 -17.86 21.40 -32.95
C SER A 10 -17.35 20.05 -32.41
N TYR A 11 -16.64 20.06 -31.28
CA TYR A 11 -16.29 18.86 -30.52
C TYR A 11 -17.55 18.26 -29.88
N ARG A 12 -18.02 17.10 -30.38
CA ARG A 12 -19.08 16.31 -29.72
C ARG A 12 -18.46 15.28 -28.76
N THR A 13 -19.06 15.23 -27.58
CA THR A 13 -18.63 14.64 -26.31
C THR A 13 -18.91 13.13 -26.19
N THR A 14 -18.02 12.40 -25.50
CA THR A 14 -18.37 11.24 -24.66
C THR A 14 -18.52 11.70 -23.19
N GLY A 15 -19.66 12.33 -22.88
CA GLY A 15 -20.33 12.16 -21.58
C GLY A 15 -19.73 12.76 -20.30
N SER A 16 -18.83 13.74 -20.33
CA SER A 16 -18.52 14.54 -19.13
C SER A 16 -18.31 16.02 -19.45
N THR A 17 -19.29 16.85 -19.08
CA THR A 17 -19.29 18.31 -19.26
C THR A 17 -18.46 19.06 -18.22
N CYS A 18 -17.98 18.40 -17.16
CA CYS A 18 -17.29 19.06 -16.04
C CYS A 18 -15.86 19.53 -16.34
N LEU A 19 -15.18 18.99 -17.36
CA LEU A 19 -13.76 19.27 -17.62
C LEU A 19 -13.51 20.20 -18.82
N HIS A 20 -14.56 20.60 -19.54
CA HIS A 20 -14.48 21.51 -20.69
C HIS A 20 -13.87 22.89 -20.36
N PRO A 21 -14.17 23.53 -19.21
CA PRO A 21 -13.57 24.83 -18.88
C PRO A 21 -12.07 24.72 -18.59
N LEU A 22 -11.64 23.60 -18.00
CA LEU A 22 -10.23 23.33 -17.66
C LEU A 22 -9.40 23.00 -18.90
N SER A 23 -10.01 22.29 -19.86
CA SER A 23 -9.43 21.99 -21.18
C SER A 23 -9.17 23.28 -21.98
N GLN A 24 -10.10 24.23 -21.94
CA GLN A 24 -9.92 25.55 -22.57
C GLN A 24 -8.88 26.43 -21.87
N LEU A 25 -8.80 26.39 -20.54
CA LEU A 25 -7.82 27.17 -19.77
C LEU A 25 -6.37 26.71 -20.00
N LEU A 26 -6.17 25.41 -20.20
CA LEU A 26 -4.85 24.81 -20.32
C LEU A 26 -4.40 24.59 -21.77
N GLY A 27 -5.28 24.78 -22.76
CA GLY A 27 -4.96 24.61 -24.18
C GLY A 27 -4.54 23.18 -24.56
N ILE A 28 -4.94 22.18 -23.77
CA ILE A 28 -4.59 20.77 -23.96
C ILE A 28 -5.90 19.97 -24.05
N PRO A 29 -6.12 19.17 -25.11
CA PRO A 29 -7.30 18.31 -25.22
C PRO A 29 -7.12 17.16 -24.23
N LEU A 30 -7.78 17.26 -23.08
CA LEU A 30 -7.71 16.27 -21.99
C LEU A 30 -8.46 14.95 -22.30
N ASP A 31 -9.01 14.81 -23.49
CA ASP A 31 -9.97 13.78 -23.89
C ASP A 31 -9.58 12.99 -25.17
N GLN A 32 -8.36 13.13 -25.69
CA GLN A 32 -7.87 12.27 -26.79
C GLN A 32 -6.57 11.54 -26.44
N LEU A 33 -6.67 10.25 -26.11
CA LEU A 33 -5.52 9.34 -26.11
C LEU A 33 -5.95 7.86 -26.14
N PHE A 34 -6.60 7.39 -27.22
CA PHE A 34 -6.56 5.96 -27.59
C PHE A 34 -6.75 5.77 -29.10
N CYS A 35 -5.66 5.40 -29.78
CA CYS A 35 -5.68 4.39 -30.84
C CYS A 35 -4.29 3.75 -30.91
N THR A 36 -4.26 2.43 -30.90
CA THR A 36 -3.08 1.56 -30.85
C THR A 36 -2.21 1.68 -32.11
N ALA A 37 -0.90 1.86 -31.95
CA ALA A 37 0.07 1.46 -32.96
C ALA A 37 0.56 0.04 -32.63
N ARG A 38 0.25 -0.88 -33.55
CA ARG A 38 0.67 -2.27 -33.65
C ARG A 38 2.16 -2.31 -34.00
N GLU A 39 3.00 -2.94 -33.18
CA GLU A 39 4.29 -3.45 -33.67
C GLU A 39 4.31 -4.98 -33.72
N ARG A 40 4.70 -5.46 -34.89
CA ARG A 40 4.87 -6.85 -35.29
C ARG A 40 6.10 -7.47 -34.59
N ASN A 41 6.04 -8.80 -34.48
CA ASN A 41 7.10 -9.78 -34.22
C ASN A 41 7.40 -10.20 -32.77
N PRO A 42 6.77 -11.29 -32.30
CA PRO A 42 7.22 -12.05 -31.14
C PRO A 42 8.26 -13.09 -31.59
N GLY A 43 9.54 -12.77 -31.46
CA GLY A 43 10.59 -13.68 -31.94
C GLY A 43 12.00 -13.28 -31.51
N ARG A 44 12.26 -13.19 -30.20
CA ARG A 44 13.62 -13.24 -29.62
C ARG A 44 13.58 -13.49 -28.11
N ALA A 45 13.02 -14.64 -27.73
CA ALA A 45 13.20 -15.22 -26.39
C ALA A 45 14.41 -16.19 -26.32
N LEU A 46 15.34 -16.12 -27.27
CA LEU A 46 16.51 -17.00 -27.33
C LEU A 46 17.79 -16.21 -27.68
N CYS A 47 18.21 -15.30 -26.80
CA CYS A 47 19.52 -14.67 -26.94
C CYS A 47 20.17 -14.27 -25.60
N MET A 48 19.92 -15.00 -24.51
CA MET A 48 20.68 -14.83 -23.24
C MET A 48 22.00 -15.64 -23.21
N LYS A 49 22.64 -15.85 -24.36
CA LYS A 49 23.97 -16.51 -24.42
C LYS A 49 25.00 -15.79 -25.31
N LYS A 50 24.62 -14.69 -25.97
CA LYS A 50 25.50 -13.95 -26.90
C LYS A 50 25.96 -12.58 -26.40
N ASP A 51 25.37 -12.07 -25.32
CA ASP A 51 25.76 -10.77 -24.73
C ASP A 51 26.92 -10.86 -23.72
N ARG A 52 27.53 -12.04 -23.55
CA ARG A 52 28.78 -12.19 -22.80
C ARG A 52 30.03 -11.94 -23.64
N LEU A 53 29.93 -11.89 -24.97
CA LEU A 53 31.06 -11.66 -25.88
C LEU A 53 31.12 -10.24 -26.48
N LEU A 54 30.09 -9.40 -26.25
CA LEU A 54 30.07 -8.01 -26.75
C LEU A 54 30.49 -6.98 -25.68
N MET A 55 30.56 -7.38 -24.40
CA MET A 55 31.01 -6.53 -23.30
C MET A 55 32.54 -6.56 -23.08
N GLU A 56 33.27 -7.51 -23.68
CA GLU A 56 34.74 -7.50 -23.69
C GLU A 56 35.33 -6.55 -24.75
N THR A 57 34.58 -6.19 -25.80
CA THR A 57 35.08 -5.31 -26.87
C THR A 57 34.80 -3.82 -26.65
N VAL A 58 33.96 -3.47 -25.68
CA VAL A 58 33.68 -2.06 -25.31
C VAL A 58 34.58 -1.57 -24.18
N SER A 59 35.25 -2.48 -23.46
CA SER A 59 36.26 -2.14 -22.44
C SER A 59 37.61 -1.68 -23.02
N GLU A 60 37.93 -2.03 -24.27
CA GLU A 60 39.20 -1.63 -24.93
C GLU A 60 39.13 -0.28 -25.69
N SER A 61 37.94 0.33 -25.83
CA SER A 61 37.78 1.61 -26.54
C SER A 61 37.73 2.85 -25.61
N ILE A 62 37.66 2.66 -24.29
CA ILE A 62 37.60 3.77 -23.31
C ILE A 62 38.98 4.12 -22.75
N GLU A 63 39.99 3.25 -22.84
CA GLU A 63 41.38 3.57 -22.46
C GLU A 63 42.12 4.46 -23.48
N LYS A 64 41.56 4.68 -24.68
CA LYS A 64 42.19 5.49 -25.74
C LYS A 64 41.80 6.96 -25.79
N TYR A 65 40.88 7.42 -24.93
CA TYR A 65 40.41 8.82 -24.91
C TYR A 65 40.81 9.62 -23.66
N ALA A 66 41.62 9.04 -22.76
CA ALA A 66 42.06 9.70 -21.51
C ALA A 66 43.55 10.09 -21.47
N LEU A 67 44.30 10.00 -22.59
CA LEU A 67 45.70 10.42 -22.67
C LEU A 67 45.99 11.23 -23.94
N VAL A 68 45.28 12.35 -24.11
CA VAL A 68 45.69 13.45 -25.01
C VAL A 68 45.53 14.78 -24.26
N SER A 69 46.38 14.98 -23.27
CA SER A 69 46.73 16.30 -22.74
C SER A 69 48.04 16.21 -21.95
N ALA A 70 49.17 16.08 -22.64
CA ALA A 70 50.50 16.51 -22.18
C ALA A 70 51.57 16.32 -23.28
N ARG A 71 52.01 17.44 -23.85
CA ARG A 71 53.35 17.80 -24.39
C ARG A 71 54.10 16.89 -25.39
N VAL A 72 54.46 17.53 -26.51
CA VAL A 72 55.51 17.27 -27.55
C VAL A 72 56.94 17.46 -26.95
N PRO A 73 58.09 17.07 -27.58
CA PRO A 73 58.44 16.12 -28.67
C PRO A 73 59.50 15.05 -28.26
N ASP A 74 59.78 14.07 -29.15
CA ASP A 74 61.06 13.92 -29.91
C ASP A 74 61.57 12.47 -30.16
N VAL A 75 62.06 12.26 -31.40
CA VAL A 75 63.14 11.35 -31.85
C VAL A 75 62.91 9.82 -32.09
N SER A 76 62.98 9.49 -33.40
CA SER A 76 63.65 8.38 -34.11
C SER A 76 63.20 6.90 -34.07
N SER A 77 62.84 6.43 -35.29
CA SER A 77 63.47 5.36 -36.09
C SER A 77 63.25 3.86 -35.80
N HIS A 78 63.22 3.14 -36.94
CA HIS A 78 63.52 1.70 -37.17
C HIS A 78 62.39 0.67 -36.92
N THR A 79 61.72 0.10 -37.94
CA THR A 79 62.07 -0.81 -39.07
C THR A 79 61.79 -2.29 -38.79
N GLY A 80 61.17 -2.96 -39.77
CA GLY A 80 61.34 -4.41 -40.04
C GLY A 80 60.06 -5.23 -39.89
N LYS A 81 59.29 -5.51 -40.96
CA LYS A 81 59.50 -6.47 -42.09
C LYS A 81 58.93 -7.88 -41.84
N ALA A 82 57.97 -8.22 -42.72
CA ALA A 82 57.76 -9.51 -43.40
C ALA A 82 57.27 -10.70 -42.54
N LYS A 83 56.48 -11.66 -43.04
CA LYS A 83 56.42 -12.21 -44.40
C LYS A 83 55.14 -13.07 -44.59
N ASN A 84 54.63 -13.03 -45.81
CA ASN A 84 53.59 -13.83 -46.45
C ASN A 84 53.71 -15.36 -46.31
N ARG A 85 52.57 -16.05 -46.55
CA ARG A 85 52.34 -17.03 -47.65
C ARG A 85 50.83 -17.33 -47.71
N ASP A 86 50.16 -16.99 -48.82
CA ASP A 86 49.86 -17.84 -50.01
C ASP A 86 48.88 -18.97 -49.65
N GLY A 87 47.75 -19.24 -50.32
CA GLY A 87 47.16 -18.81 -51.58
C GLY A 87 45.94 -19.71 -51.89
N ASP A 88 45.27 -19.41 -53.01
CA ASP A 88 44.23 -20.18 -53.74
C ASP A 88 42.73 -20.09 -53.35
N SER A 89 42.05 -19.14 -54.02
CA SER A 89 40.98 -19.32 -55.05
C SER A 89 40.64 -20.77 -55.46
N ASP A 90 39.43 -21.25 -55.78
CA ASP A 90 38.09 -20.77 -56.21
C ASP A 90 37.26 -22.07 -56.51
N PRO A 91 36.18 -22.15 -57.34
CA PRO A 91 34.81 -21.61 -57.33
C PRO A 91 33.73 -22.72 -57.25
N GLY A 92 32.43 -22.36 -57.20
CA GLY A 92 31.41 -23.13 -57.93
C GLY A 92 30.10 -23.54 -57.23
N LEU A 93 29.02 -22.92 -57.73
CA LEU A 93 27.70 -23.50 -58.00
C LEU A 93 26.59 -23.48 -56.93
N SER A 94 25.96 -22.31 -56.89
CA SER A 94 24.52 -22.00 -56.82
C SER A 94 23.52 -23.12 -57.21
N ARG A 95 22.44 -23.26 -56.42
CA ARG A 95 21.03 -23.24 -56.91
C ARG A 95 19.99 -23.19 -55.78
N GLU A 96 18.88 -22.51 -56.08
CA GLU A 96 17.63 -22.29 -55.33
C GLU A 96 17.69 -21.16 -54.27
N LEU A 97 17.00 -20.02 -54.37
CA LEU A 97 15.88 -19.59 -55.21
C LEU A 97 16.05 -18.11 -55.64
N SER A 98 15.75 -17.88 -56.92
CA SER A 98 15.30 -16.64 -57.57
C SER A 98 14.09 -16.02 -56.83
N SER A 99 13.79 -14.71 -56.84
CA SER A 99 13.77 -13.81 -58.00
C SER A 99 13.51 -12.34 -57.61
N LEU A 100 14.10 -11.43 -58.41
CA LEU A 100 13.61 -10.11 -58.86
C LEU A 100 13.88 -8.84 -58.01
N ASP A 101 14.96 -8.16 -58.40
CA ASP A 101 15.06 -6.72 -58.76
C ASP A 101 13.79 -6.17 -59.45
N ALA A 102 13.51 -4.89 -59.62
CA ALA A 102 13.85 -3.60 -59.01
C ALA A 102 13.02 -2.56 -59.81
N HIS A 103 12.72 -1.41 -59.20
CA HIS A 103 12.08 -0.22 -59.77
C HIS A 103 10.58 -0.29 -60.13
N GLU A 104 9.74 0.44 -59.38
CA GLU A 104 9.16 1.71 -59.87
C GLU A 104 8.44 2.50 -58.74
N PHE A 105 8.88 3.76 -58.53
CA PHE A 105 8.07 4.95 -58.27
C PHE A 105 7.16 5.06 -57.02
N LEU A 106 7.63 5.77 -55.99
CA LEU A 106 7.18 7.14 -55.61
C LEU A 106 7.53 7.44 -54.15
N SER A 107 8.55 8.27 -53.97
CA SER A 107 8.51 9.36 -52.98
C SER A 107 8.46 10.66 -53.82
N PRO A 108 7.77 11.74 -53.39
CA PRO A 108 8.32 12.54 -52.31
C PRO A 108 7.31 13.24 -51.38
N ALA A 109 7.85 13.71 -50.25
CA ALA A 109 7.48 14.93 -49.54
C ALA A 109 6.20 14.94 -48.69
N CYS A 110 6.37 14.70 -47.39
CA CYS A 110 6.28 15.83 -46.46
C CYS A 110 7.15 15.54 -45.23
N GLU A 111 8.25 16.28 -45.18
CA GLU A 111 9.20 16.37 -44.09
C GLU A 111 8.53 17.01 -42.86
N ASP A 112 8.83 16.42 -41.71
CA ASP A 112 8.93 17.01 -40.39
C ASP A 112 8.04 18.21 -39.99
N ARG A 113 7.25 17.97 -38.93
CA ARG A 113 7.29 18.79 -37.70
C ARG A 113 6.50 18.10 -36.58
N GLY A 114 7.15 17.20 -35.85
CA GLY A 114 6.61 16.58 -34.64
C GLY A 114 7.70 16.34 -33.60
N CYS A 115 7.78 17.25 -32.63
CA CYS A 115 8.86 17.38 -31.66
C CYS A 115 9.21 16.07 -30.91
N PRO A 116 10.47 15.57 -30.91
CA PRO A 116 10.89 14.38 -30.15
C PRO A 116 10.78 14.53 -28.63
N VAL A 117 10.53 15.75 -28.14
CA VAL A 117 10.25 16.06 -26.73
C VAL A 117 8.89 15.50 -26.29
N PHE A 118 7.88 15.45 -27.16
CA PHE A 118 6.54 14.99 -26.78
C PHE A 118 6.46 13.47 -26.58
N SER A 119 7.20 12.68 -27.37
CA SER A 119 7.27 11.23 -27.20
C SER A 119 7.97 10.83 -25.88
N SER A 120 9.02 11.57 -25.51
CA SER A 120 9.74 11.37 -24.25
C SER A 120 8.93 11.83 -23.03
N LEU A 121 8.17 12.92 -23.16
CA LEU A 121 7.30 13.44 -22.09
C LEU A 121 6.09 12.52 -21.84
N LEU A 122 5.47 11.96 -22.89
CA LEU A 122 4.37 11.00 -22.74
C LEU A 122 4.81 9.70 -22.03
N CYS A 123 6.03 9.23 -22.30
CA CYS A 123 6.60 8.04 -21.63
C CYS A 123 6.97 8.33 -20.16
N LEU A 124 7.36 9.57 -19.84
CA LEU A 124 7.61 10.04 -18.47
C LEU A 124 6.32 10.28 -17.66
N LEU A 125 5.20 10.60 -18.33
CA LEU A 125 3.93 10.97 -17.69
C LEU A 125 2.98 9.79 -17.45
N HIS A 126 3.17 8.64 -18.11
CA HIS A 126 2.27 7.49 -18.01
C HIS A 126 2.15 6.89 -16.58
N PRO A 127 3.23 6.76 -15.77
CA PRO A 127 3.14 6.37 -14.36
C PRO A 127 2.57 7.48 -13.45
N PHE A 128 2.50 8.72 -13.93
CA PHE A 128 1.97 9.86 -13.19
C PHE A 128 0.44 9.93 -13.27
N LEU A 129 -0.18 9.48 -14.36
CA LEU A 129 -1.63 9.56 -14.58
C LEU A 129 -2.45 8.90 -13.45
N TYR A 130 -2.03 7.76 -12.92
CA TYR A 130 -2.75 7.08 -11.82
C TYR A 130 -2.55 7.71 -10.46
N LYS A 131 -1.35 8.25 -10.20
CA LYS A 131 -1.09 9.04 -8.99
C LYS A 131 -1.93 10.31 -9.02
N VAL A 132 -2.08 10.91 -10.20
CA VAL A 132 -2.97 12.06 -10.42
C VAL A 132 -4.43 11.67 -10.22
N ASN A 133 -4.90 10.54 -10.77
CA ASN A 133 -6.27 10.06 -10.56
C ASN A 133 -6.56 9.79 -9.09
N PHE A 134 -5.65 9.15 -8.36
CA PHE A 134 -5.78 8.92 -6.92
C PHE A 134 -5.89 10.25 -6.16
N VAL A 135 -4.98 11.20 -6.41
CA VAL A 135 -4.98 12.50 -5.74
C VAL A 135 -6.25 13.28 -6.09
N ALA A 136 -6.65 13.31 -7.35
CA ALA A 136 -7.88 13.96 -7.81
C ALA A 136 -9.11 13.32 -7.16
N CYS A 137 -9.25 11.99 -7.21
CA CYS A 137 -10.30 11.22 -6.52
C CYS A 137 -10.37 11.64 -5.03
N GLN A 138 -9.24 11.69 -4.31
CA GLN A 138 -9.21 12.03 -2.88
C GLN A 138 -9.54 13.50 -2.59
N LEU A 139 -9.12 14.44 -3.45
CA LEU A 139 -9.48 15.85 -3.31
C LEU A 139 -10.99 16.05 -3.56
N VAL A 140 -11.53 15.45 -4.63
CA VAL A 140 -12.98 15.45 -4.90
C VAL A 140 -13.74 14.77 -3.75
N ALA A 141 -13.22 13.66 -3.20
CA ALA A 141 -13.78 13.00 -2.04
C ALA A 141 -13.82 13.92 -0.82
N LEU A 142 -12.79 14.74 -0.59
CA LEU A 142 -12.75 15.70 0.51
C LEU A 142 -13.86 16.77 0.37
N PHE A 143 -14.04 17.32 -0.84
CA PHE A 143 -15.14 18.26 -1.10
C PHE A 143 -16.51 17.59 -0.95
N ALA A 144 -16.67 16.40 -1.53
CA ALA A 144 -17.88 15.60 -1.41
C ALA A 144 -18.20 15.23 0.05
N ALA A 145 -17.17 15.02 0.89
CA ALA A 145 -17.32 14.74 2.30
C ALA A 145 -17.89 15.93 3.09
N PHE A 146 -17.37 17.13 2.87
CA PHE A 146 -17.96 18.34 3.47
C PHE A 146 -19.40 18.55 2.99
N TRP A 147 -19.64 18.37 1.69
CA TRP A 147 -20.98 18.47 1.12
C TRP A 147 -21.95 17.44 1.73
N PHE A 148 -21.51 16.18 1.85
CA PHE A 148 -22.25 15.10 2.51
C PHE A 148 -22.61 15.44 3.96
N ARG A 149 -21.67 16.02 4.72
CA ARG A 149 -21.92 16.43 6.11
C ARG A 149 -22.94 17.57 6.21
N ILE A 150 -22.84 18.58 5.35
CA ILE A 150 -23.65 19.80 5.44
C ILE A 150 -25.07 19.59 4.89
N TYR A 151 -25.19 18.98 3.71
CA TYR A 151 -26.46 18.90 2.98
C TYR A 151 -27.20 17.60 3.24
N LEU A 152 -26.49 16.48 3.42
CA LEU A 152 -27.09 15.18 3.70
C LEU A 152 -27.06 14.84 5.19
N SER A 153 -27.07 15.84 6.09
CA SER A 153 -27.00 15.62 7.54
C SER A 153 -28.08 14.66 8.05
N PRO A 154 -27.85 13.83 9.09
CA PRO A 154 -28.81 12.83 9.56
C PRO A 154 -30.18 13.41 9.97
N GLY A 155 -30.23 14.65 10.44
CA GLY A 155 -31.48 15.33 10.81
C GLY A 155 -32.31 15.84 9.62
N LYS A 156 -31.74 15.87 8.40
CA LYS A 156 -32.39 16.41 7.19
C LYS A 156 -32.62 15.36 6.10
N THR A 157 -32.02 14.19 6.21
CA THR A 157 -32.00 13.19 5.14
C THR A 157 -32.09 11.80 5.72
N SER A 158 -32.85 10.92 5.05
CA SER A 158 -33.02 9.54 5.49
C SER A 158 -31.70 8.74 5.40
N PRO A 159 -31.52 7.71 6.24
CA PRO A 159 -30.36 6.82 6.16
C PRO A 159 -30.18 6.17 4.78
N GLU A 160 -31.26 5.82 4.09
CA GLU A 160 -31.23 5.19 2.76
C GLU A 160 -30.63 6.12 1.71
N ALA A 161 -31.02 7.40 1.71
CA ALA A 161 -30.47 8.40 0.80
C ALA A 161 -28.98 8.66 1.07
N ARG A 162 -28.57 8.69 2.36
CA ARG A 162 -27.17 8.79 2.76
C ARG A 162 -26.37 7.55 2.31
N HIS A 163 -26.92 6.36 2.47
CA HIS A 163 -26.31 5.12 1.99
C HIS A 163 -26.15 5.10 0.47
N ALA A 164 -27.21 5.46 -0.26
CA ALA A 164 -27.22 5.50 -1.72
C ALA A 164 -26.18 6.50 -2.25
N PHE A 165 -26.17 7.73 -1.72
CA PHE A 165 -25.18 8.73 -2.09
C PHE A 165 -23.75 8.24 -1.86
N ALA A 166 -23.48 7.70 -0.66
CA ALA A 166 -22.14 7.22 -0.33
C ALA A 166 -21.66 6.11 -1.27
N THR A 167 -22.58 5.21 -1.66
CA THR A 167 -22.34 4.10 -2.57
C THR A 167 -22.12 4.57 -4.00
N ILE A 168 -22.99 5.44 -4.52
CA ILE A 168 -22.94 5.92 -5.91
C ILE A 168 -21.62 6.65 -6.17
N PHE A 169 -21.23 7.57 -5.27
CA PHE A 169 -19.95 8.27 -5.40
C PHE A 169 -18.75 7.32 -5.29
N GLY A 170 -18.83 6.30 -4.44
CA GLY A 170 -17.73 5.35 -4.30
C GLY A 170 -17.61 4.43 -5.51
N ILE A 171 -18.72 3.96 -6.09
CA ILE A 171 -18.74 3.25 -7.38
C ILE A 171 -18.13 4.13 -8.47
N TYR A 172 -18.55 5.39 -8.55
CA TYR A 172 -17.99 6.34 -9.51
C TYR A 172 -16.47 6.49 -9.35
N PHE A 173 -15.98 6.68 -8.13
CA PHE A 173 -14.53 6.79 -7.89
C PHE A 173 -13.77 5.52 -8.23
N VAL A 174 -14.30 4.33 -7.92
CA VAL A 174 -13.64 3.07 -8.29
C VAL A 174 -13.57 2.94 -9.81
N ILE A 175 -14.65 3.23 -10.53
CA ILE A 175 -14.67 3.17 -12.00
C ILE A 175 -13.73 4.21 -12.60
N PHE A 176 -13.74 5.44 -12.09
CA PHE A 176 -12.86 6.52 -12.56
C PHE A 176 -11.38 6.20 -12.32
N CYS A 177 -11.04 5.76 -11.11
CA CYS A 177 -9.65 5.52 -10.73
C CYS A 177 -9.10 4.19 -11.34
N PHE A 178 -9.94 3.17 -11.62
CA PHE A 178 -9.48 1.83 -12.04
C PHE A 178 -10.04 1.29 -13.37
N GLY A 179 -10.99 1.98 -14.00
CA GLY A 179 -11.59 1.55 -15.28
C GLY A 179 -12.20 0.15 -15.21
N TRP A 180 -11.97 -0.68 -16.23
CA TRP A 180 -12.47 -2.06 -16.32
C TRP A 180 -12.02 -2.96 -15.17
N TYR A 181 -10.88 -2.68 -14.54
CA TYR A 181 -10.40 -3.47 -13.40
C TYR A 181 -11.29 -3.34 -12.15
N SER A 182 -12.15 -2.32 -12.09
CA SER A 182 -13.18 -2.17 -11.06
C SER A 182 -14.13 -3.37 -10.98
N VAL A 183 -14.31 -4.11 -12.08
CA VAL A 183 -15.12 -5.35 -12.12
C VAL A 183 -14.66 -6.35 -11.06
N HIS A 184 -13.36 -6.47 -10.80
CA HIS A 184 -12.86 -7.40 -9.79
C HIS A 184 -13.38 -7.06 -8.38
N LEU A 185 -13.49 -5.76 -8.07
CA LEU A 185 -14.05 -5.29 -6.80
C LEU A 185 -15.53 -5.66 -6.71
N PHE A 186 -16.33 -5.39 -7.75
CA PHE A 186 -17.76 -5.67 -7.76
C PHE A 186 -18.06 -7.17 -7.70
N VAL A 187 -17.32 -7.99 -8.43
CA VAL A 187 -17.45 -9.46 -8.38
C VAL A 187 -17.22 -9.96 -6.95
N LEU A 188 -16.16 -9.51 -6.28
CA LEU A 188 -15.87 -9.92 -4.91
C LEU A 188 -16.99 -9.49 -3.94
N VAL A 189 -17.42 -8.23 -4.03
CA VAL A 189 -18.50 -7.67 -3.21
C VAL A 189 -19.79 -8.49 -3.37
N LEU A 190 -20.21 -8.75 -4.60
CA LEU A 190 -21.46 -9.47 -4.89
C LEU A 190 -21.39 -10.95 -4.52
N MET A 191 -20.27 -11.61 -4.82
CA MET A 191 -20.04 -13.01 -4.47
C MET A 191 -20.11 -13.20 -2.95
N CYS A 192 -19.46 -12.34 -2.17
CA CYS A 192 -19.50 -12.42 -0.71
C CYS A 192 -20.85 -12.01 -0.11
N TYR A 193 -21.65 -11.16 -0.79
CA TYR A 193 -23.03 -10.92 -0.40
C TYR A 193 -23.88 -12.17 -0.58
N GLY A 194 -23.72 -12.88 -1.71
CA GLY A 194 -24.38 -14.17 -1.93
C GLY A 194 -24.09 -15.16 -0.81
N ILE A 195 -22.82 -15.27 -0.39
CA ILE A 195 -22.43 -16.10 0.77
C ILE A 195 -23.11 -15.61 2.04
N MET A 196 -23.11 -14.30 2.30
CA MET A 196 -23.71 -13.72 3.50
C MET A 196 -25.20 -14.06 3.64
N VAL A 197 -25.93 -14.07 2.52
CA VAL A 197 -27.37 -14.38 2.49
C VAL A 197 -27.63 -15.89 2.56
N THR A 198 -26.90 -16.71 1.80
CA THR A 198 -27.17 -18.15 1.60
C THR A 198 -26.48 -19.09 2.57
N ALA A 199 -25.30 -18.74 3.09
CA ALA A 199 -24.55 -19.61 3.99
C ALA A 199 -25.23 -19.74 5.36
N SER A 200 -25.07 -20.91 5.99
CA SER A 200 -25.44 -21.09 7.38
C SER A 200 -24.62 -20.16 8.28
N ILE A 201 -25.24 -19.71 9.38
CA ILE A 201 -24.61 -18.77 10.31
C ILE A 201 -23.26 -19.30 10.84
N SER A 202 -23.16 -20.60 11.10
CA SER A 202 -21.91 -21.23 11.56
C SER A 202 -20.76 -21.16 10.55
N ASN A 203 -21.05 -21.05 9.24
CA ASN A 203 -20.03 -21.11 8.19
C ASN A 203 -19.82 -19.79 7.43
N ILE A 204 -20.66 -18.80 7.64
CA ILE A 204 -20.63 -17.50 6.94
C ILE A 204 -19.22 -16.87 6.95
N HIS A 205 -18.58 -16.77 8.12
CA HIS A 205 -17.25 -16.19 8.27
C HIS A 205 -16.16 -17.00 7.55
N ARG A 206 -16.26 -18.34 7.56
CA ARG A 206 -15.30 -19.23 6.91
C ARG A 206 -15.38 -19.09 5.39
N TYR A 207 -16.57 -19.23 4.83
CA TYR A 207 -16.78 -19.12 3.39
C TYR A 207 -16.42 -17.72 2.89
N SER A 208 -16.88 -16.66 3.55
CA SER A 208 -16.51 -15.29 3.18
C SER A 208 -15.00 -15.07 3.27
N PHE A 209 -14.32 -15.62 4.29
CA PHE A 209 -12.87 -15.50 4.43
C PHE A 209 -12.11 -16.21 3.31
N PHE A 210 -12.41 -17.49 3.06
CA PHE A 210 -11.73 -18.26 2.01
C PHE A 210 -11.96 -17.68 0.62
N VAL A 211 -13.20 -17.28 0.32
CA VAL A 211 -13.54 -16.68 -0.97
C VAL A 211 -12.89 -15.30 -1.12
N ALA A 212 -12.94 -14.44 -0.11
CA ALA A 212 -12.37 -13.10 -0.20
C ALA A 212 -10.83 -13.12 -0.30
N MET A 213 -10.17 -13.92 0.53
CA MET A 213 -8.72 -14.09 0.48
C MET A 213 -8.28 -14.81 -0.79
N GLY A 214 -8.96 -15.89 -1.19
CA GLY A 214 -8.63 -16.66 -2.39
C GLY A 214 -8.77 -15.83 -3.66
N TYR A 215 -9.87 -15.08 -3.80
CA TYR A 215 -10.07 -14.19 -4.94
C TYR A 215 -9.04 -13.06 -4.97
N LEU A 216 -8.72 -12.45 -3.82
CA LEU A 216 -7.64 -11.47 -3.70
C LEU A 216 -6.29 -12.07 -4.13
N THR A 217 -5.97 -13.30 -3.71
CA THR A 217 -4.75 -13.99 -4.14
C THR A 217 -4.73 -14.25 -5.65
N ILE A 218 -5.84 -14.67 -6.25
CA ILE A 218 -5.95 -14.84 -7.71
C ILE A 218 -5.68 -13.51 -8.43
N CYS A 219 -6.26 -12.41 -7.95
CA CYS A 219 -5.99 -11.08 -8.50
C CYS A 219 -4.52 -10.67 -8.32
N HIS A 220 -3.89 -10.97 -7.19
CA HIS A 220 -2.46 -10.72 -6.97
C HIS A 220 -1.57 -11.54 -7.91
N ILE A 221 -1.92 -12.81 -8.17
CA ILE A 221 -1.20 -13.67 -9.11
C ILE A 221 -1.36 -13.13 -10.53
N SER A 222 -2.60 -12.88 -10.95
CA SER A 222 -2.94 -12.29 -12.25
C SER A 222 -2.17 -10.98 -12.46
N ARG A 223 -2.09 -10.14 -11.42
CA ARG A 223 -1.29 -8.92 -11.43
C ARG A 223 0.17 -9.18 -11.80
N ILE A 224 0.85 -10.15 -11.17
CA ILE A 224 2.26 -10.42 -11.46
C ILE A 224 2.45 -10.80 -12.93
N TYR A 225 1.60 -11.69 -13.46
CA TYR A 225 1.71 -12.09 -14.86
C TYR A 225 1.45 -10.92 -15.79
N ILE A 226 0.39 -10.13 -15.59
CA ILE A 226 0.04 -9.05 -16.51
C ILE A 226 1.00 -7.85 -16.42
N PHE A 227 1.55 -7.54 -15.23
CA PHE A 227 2.60 -6.52 -15.08
C PHE A 227 3.93 -6.95 -15.69
N HIS A 228 4.29 -8.23 -15.66
CA HIS A 228 5.51 -8.75 -16.33
C HIS A 228 5.45 -8.61 -17.85
N TYR A 229 4.26 -8.60 -18.45
CA TYR A 229 4.08 -8.33 -19.89
C TYR A 229 4.05 -6.82 -20.24
N GLY A 230 4.25 -5.92 -19.28
CA GLY A 230 4.27 -4.47 -19.51
C GLY A 230 2.91 -3.87 -19.89
N ILE A 231 1.82 -4.63 -19.71
CA ILE A 231 0.46 -4.24 -20.14
C ILE A 231 -0.23 -3.37 -19.07
N LEU A 232 0.15 -3.50 -17.79
CA LEU A 232 -0.53 -2.83 -16.68
C LEU A 232 0.28 -1.66 -16.09
N THR A 233 -0.42 -0.57 -15.78
CA THR A 233 0.10 0.56 -14.98
C THR A 233 -0.80 0.91 -13.78
N THR A 234 -1.90 0.16 -13.58
CA THR A 234 -2.97 0.46 -12.61
C THR A 234 -3.01 -0.57 -11.47
N ASP A 235 -2.69 -0.18 -10.23
CA ASP A 235 -2.79 -1.09 -9.07
C ASP A 235 -4.20 -1.11 -8.45
N PHE A 236 -5.09 -1.93 -9.03
CA PHE A 236 -6.44 -2.15 -8.50
C PHE A 236 -6.48 -3.02 -7.22
N SER A 237 -5.35 -3.60 -6.81
CA SER A 237 -5.30 -4.50 -5.66
C SER A 237 -5.47 -3.75 -4.33
N GLY A 238 -5.11 -2.47 -4.24
CA GLY A 238 -5.26 -1.66 -3.03
C GLY A 238 -6.72 -1.58 -2.53
N PRO A 239 -7.67 -1.08 -3.33
CA PRO A 239 -9.10 -1.12 -3.00
C PRO A 239 -9.61 -2.52 -2.69
N LEU A 240 -9.15 -3.52 -3.46
CA LEU A 240 -9.55 -4.92 -3.27
C LEU A 240 -9.10 -5.44 -1.90
N MET A 241 -7.88 -5.10 -1.47
CA MET A 241 -7.35 -5.42 -0.15
C MET A 241 -8.23 -4.81 0.96
N ILE A 242 -8.65 -3.55 0.83
CA ILE A 242 -9.53 -2.88 1.81
C ILE A 242 -10.93 -3.55 1.85
N VAL A 243 -11.51 -3.84 0.70
CA VAL A 243 -12.81 -4.52 0.63
C VAL A 243 -12.74 -5.93 1.22
N THR A 244 -11.67 -6.68 0.97
CA THR A 244 -11.43 -7.99 1.62
C THR A 244 -11.42 -7.88 3.14
N GLN A 245 -10.76 -6.85 3.70
CA GLN A 245 -10.77 -6.63 5.15
C GLN A 245 -12.17 -6.36 5.68
N LYS A 246 -12.93 -5.50 5.00
CA LYS A 246 -14.28 -5.11 5.42
C LYS A 246 -15.27 -6.28 5.30
N ILE A 247 -15.22 -7.03 4.20
CA ILE A 247 -16.04 -8.25 3.99
C ILE A 247 -15.78 -9.26 5.11
N THR A 248 -14.52 -9.58 5.35
CA THR A 248 -14.17 -10.60 6.36
C THR A 248 -14.49 -10.10 7.76
N THR A 249 -14.21 -8.83 8.09
CA THR A 249 -14.61 -8.21 9.36
C THR A 249 -16.11 -8.36 9.60
N LEU A 250 -16.94 -7.98 8.63
CA LEU A 250 -18.39 -8.09 8.73
C LEU A 250 -18.85 -9.54 8.89
N ALA A 251 -18.29 -10.48 8.12
CA ALA A 251 -18.67 -11.88 8.20
C ALA A 251 -18.37 -12.49 9.57
N PHE A 252 -17.23 -12.15 10.18
CA PHE A 252 -16.91 -12.54 11.56
C PHE A 252 -17.84 -11.85 12.58
N GLN A 253 -18.17 -10.57 12.40
CA GLN A 253 -19.11 -9.85 13.27
C GLN A 253 -20.53 -10.43 13.23
N ILE A 254 -21.02 -10.87 12.06
CA ILE A 254 -22.31 -11.54 11.91
C ILE A 254 -22.28 -12.92 12.58
N HIS A 255 -21.20 -13.69 12.37
CA HIS A 255 -21.04 -14.98 13.05
C HIS A 255 -21.05 -14.83 14.56
N ASP A 256 -20.35 -13.82 15.10
CA ASP A 256 -20.35 -13.56 16.55
C ASP A 256 -21.75 -13.18 17.06
N GLY A 257 -22.52 -12.40 16.30
CA GLY A 257 -23.82 -11.90 16.77
C GLY A 257 -24.99 -12.87 16.59
N LEU A 258 -24.92 -13.77 15.63
CA LEU A 258 -25.99 -14.73 15.33
C LEU A 258 -25.62 -16.19 15.63
N GLY A 259 -24.34 -16.53 15.69
CA GLY A 259 -23.85 -17.91 15.77
C GLY A 259 -23.14 -18.27 17.08
N GLN A 260 -22.89 -17.29 17.95
CA GLN A 260 -22.23 -17.50 19.24
C GLN A 260 -23.12 -16.99 20.37
N ARG A 261 -22.99 -17.62 21.55
CA ARG A 261 -23.67 -17.15 22.76
C ARG A 261 -22.89 -15.96 23.34
N ALA A 262 -23.59 -15.05 24.01
CA ALA A 262 -22.98 -13.82 24.51
C ALA A 262 -21.86 -14.09 25.54
N GLU A 263 -21.98 -15.20 26.30
CA GLU A 263 -21.04 -15.60 27.35
C GLU A 263 -19.71 -16.12 26.78
N ASP A 264 -19.73 -16.64 25.56
CA ASP A 264 -18.56 -17.21 24.88
C ASP A 264 -17.73 -16.12 24.16
N LEU A 265 -18.26 -14.90 24.06
CA LEU A 265 -17.63 -13.78 23.39
C LEU A 265 -16.74 -12.96 24.34
N SER A 266 -15.59 -12.52 23.84
CA SER A 266 -14.84 -11.45 24.51
C SER A 266 -15.65 -10.15 24.51
N ALA A 267 -15.37 -9.26 25.47
CA ALA A 267 -16.05 -7.97 25.58
C ALA A 267 -16.07 -7.17 24.26
N GLU A 268 -14.96 -7.18 23.52
CA GLU A 268 -14.86 -6.48 22.23
C GLU A 268 -15.65 -7.17 21.12
N GLN A 269 -15.64 -8.50 21.06
CA GLN A 269 -16.47 -9.25 20.10
C GLN A 269 -17.95 -9.00 20.38
N HIS A 270 -18.37 -9.06 21.65
CA HIS A 270 -19.74 -8.76 22.05
C HIS A 270 -20.16 -7.34 21.65
N ARG A 271 -19.29 -6.34 21.86
CA ARG A 271 -19.53 -4.93 21.45
C ARG A 271 -19.76 -4.81 19.94
N LEU A 272 -18.96 -5.53 19.14
CA LEU A 272 -18.97 -5.45 17.67
C LEU A 272 -19.89 -6.44 16.97
N ALA A 273 -20.47 -7.40 17.71
CA ALA A 273 -21.32 -8.45 17.17
C ALA A 273 -22.54 -7.89 16.44
N VAL A 274 -22.77 -8.33 15.20
CA VAL A 274 -23.89 -7.90 14.35
C VAL A 274 -25.03 -8.89 14.49
N LYS A 275 -26.12 -8.44 15.13
CA LYS A 275 -27.28 -9.29 15.50
C LYS A 275 -28.34 -9.41 14.40
N VAL A 276 -28.22 -8.66 13.31
CA VAL A 276 -29.14 -8.68 12.17
C VAL A 276 -28.31 -8.59 10.90
N LYS A 277 -28.61 -9.43 9.90
CA LYS A 277 -27.91 -9.38 8.62
C LYS A 277 -28.16 -8.02 7.94
N PRO A 278 -27.13 -7.36 7.40
CA PRO A 278 -27.31 -6.11 6.66
C PRO A 278 -28.21 -6.29 5.45
N SER A 279 -29.00 -5.27 5.14
CA SER A 279 -29.65 -5.13 3.85
C SER A 279 -28.60 -4.99 2.72
N PHE A 280 -29.03 -5.20 1.47
CA PHE A 280 -28.14 -5.06 0.32
C PHE A 280 -27.56 -3.63 0.22
N LEU A 281 -28.38 -2.61 0.48
CA LEU A 281 -27.96 -1.22 0.43
C LEU A 281 -26.94 -0.89 1.52
N GLU A 282 -27.18 -1.33 2.76
CA GLU A 282 -26.22 -1.15 3.86
C GLU A 282 -24.90 -1.86 3.58
N TYR A 283 -24.95 -3.08 3.02
CA TYR A 283 -23.77 -3.86 2.65
C TYR A 283 -22.96 -3.16 1.54
N LEU A 284 -23.60 -2.75 0.45
CA LEU A 284 -22.94 -2.02 -0.64
C LEU A 284 -22.36 -0.71 -0.13
N SER A 285 -23.12 0.05 0.66
CA SER A 285 -22.69 1.32 1.22
C SER A 285 -21.52 1.16 2.18
N TYR A 286 -21.57 0.17 3.06
CA TYR A 286 -20.45 -0.17 3.93
C TYR A 286 -19.20 -0.48 3.14
N LEU A 287 -19.25 -1.30 2.08
CA LEU A 287 -18.06 -1.71 1.35
C LEU A 287 -17.55 -0.65 0.36
N LEU A 288 -18.45 -0.03 -0.40
CA LEU A 288 -18.19 0.84 -1.54
C LEU A 288 -18.45 2.31 -1.25
N ASN A 289 -18.37 2.77 0.00
CA ASN A 289 -18.47 4.20 0.28
C ASN A 289 -17.27 4.98 -0.26
N PHE A 290 -17.54 6.15 -0.85
CA PHE A 290 -16.51 7.03 -1.42
C PHE A 290 -15.42 7.46 -0.43
N MET A 291 -15.74 7.50 0.87
CA MET A 291 -14.81 7.95 1.91
C MET A 291 -13.65 6.98 2.13
N SER A 292 -13.87 5.67 1.92
CA SER A 292 -12.87 4.64 2.28
C SER A 292 -12.53 3.65 1.17
N VAL A 293 -13.28 3.61 0.06
CA VAL A 293 -13.15 2.54 -0.95
C VAL A 293 -11.77 2.50 -1.64
N ILE A 294 -11.10 3.64 -1.81
CA ILE A 294 -9.85 3.71 -2.59
C ILE A 294 -8.62 3.30 -1.76
N ALA A 295 -8.50 3.82 -0.53
CA ALA A 295 -7.30 3.67 0.31
C ALA A 295 -7.59 3.30 1.77
N GLY A 296 -8.83 2.94 2.10
CA GLY A 296 -9.28 2.78 3.47
C GLY A 296 -9.57 4.12 4.14
N PRO A 297 -9.61 4.17 5.48
CA PRO A 297 -9.31 3.10 6.42
C PRO A 297 -10.38 1.99 6.49
N CYS A 298 -9.96 0.78 6.88
CA CYS A 298 -10.90 -0.27 7.28
C CYS A 298 -11.63 0.17 8.57
N ASN A 299 -12.92 -0.19 8.70
CA ASN A 299 -13.76 0.23 9.81
C ASN A 299 -14.79 -0.86 10.15
N ASN A 300 -15.35 -0.84 11.35
CA ASN A 300 -16.39 -1.80 11.75
C ASN A 300 -17.75 -1.43 11.16
N PHE A 301 -18.53 -2.45 10.82
CA PHE A 301 -19.87 -2.24 10.28
C PHE A 301 -20.79 -1.44 11.22
N LYS A 302 -20.81 -1.78 12.52
CA LYS A 302 -21.61 -1.05 13.53
C LYS A 302 -21.26 0.43 13.62
N ASP A 303 -19.97 0.77 13.61
CA ASP A 303 -19.53 2.16 13.68
C ASP A 303 -19.97 2.92 12.40
N TYR A 304 -19.92 2.26 11.24
CA TYR A 304 -20.38 2.82 9.96
C TYR A 304 -21.90 3.06 9.91
N ILE A 305 -22.71 2.10 10.33
CA ILE A 305 -24.18 2.25 10.38
C ILE A 305 -24.57 3.36 11.36
N ALA A 306 -23.97 3.38 12.55
CA ALA A 306 -24.20 4.47 13.51
C ALA A 306 -23.80 5.84 12.94
N PHE A 307 -22.80 5.90 12.07
CA PHE A 307 -22.43 7.14 11.37
C PHE A 307 -23.47 7.56 10.34
N ILE A 308 -23.95 6.63 9.51
CA ILE A 308 -24.97 6.93 8.50
C ILE A 308 -26.28 7.34 9.17
N GLU A 309 -26.68 6.70 10.26
CA GLU A 309 -27.90 7.05 11.00
C GLU A 309 -27.74 8.27 11.93
N GLY A 310 -26.53 8.81 12.09
CA GLY A 310 -26.27 9.97 12.96
C GLY A 310 -26.19 9.69 14.46
N ARG A 311 -26.19 8.41 14.89
CA ARG A 311 -26.12 8.01 16.32
C ARG A 311 -24.69 7.87 16.85
N HIS A 312 -23.68 7.86 15.98
CA HIS A 312 -22.27 7.60 16.32
C HIS A 312 -21.70 8.50 17.43
N THR A 313 -21.92 9.81 17.38
CA THR A 313 -21.39 10.74 18.40
C THR A 313 -21.93 10.41 19.78
N HIS A 314 -23.25 10.22 19.86
CA HIS A 314 -23.91 9.87 21.12
C HIS A 314 -23.40 8.53 21.67
N MET A 315 -23.29 7.51 20.83
CA MET A 315 -22.72 6.22 21.22
C MET A 315 -21.30 6.35 21.79
N LYS A 316 -20.42 7.12 21.14
CA LYS A 316 -19.04 7.31 21.61
C LYS A 316 -18.95 8.11 22.89
N LEU A 317 -19.83 9.11 23.10
CA LEU A 317 -19.90 9.85 24.35
C LEU A 317 -20.38 8.98 25.51
N LEU A 318 -21.34 8.07 25.26
CA LEU A 318 -21.77 7.08 26.25
C LEU A 318 -20.67 6.07 26.58
N GLU A 319 -19.92 5.57 25.58
CA GLU A 319 -18.80 4.65 25.78
C GLU A 319 -17.72 5.24 26.72
N VAL A 320 -17.53 6.56 26.72
CA VAL A 320 -16.56 7.25 27.59
C VAL A 320 -17.17 7.83 28.88
N ASN A 321 -18.41 7.47 29.22
CA ASN A 321 -19.15 7.98 30.38
C ASN A 321 -19.11 9.52 30.48
N TRP A 322 -19.24 10.21 29.35
CA TRP A 322 -19.17 11.67 29.33
C TRP A 322 -20.33 12.26 30.15
N LYS A 323 -19.99 13.05 31.17
CA LYS A 323 -20.97 13.77 32.00
C LYS A 323 -21.32 15.09 31.32
N GLN A 324 -22.61 15.28 31.06
CA GLN A 324 -23.18 16.50 30.49
C GLN A 324 -22.91 17.66 31.46
N LYS A 325 -21.85 18.44 31.22
CA LYS A 325 -21.65 19.73 31.86
C LYS A 325 -22.35 20.78 30.99
N ASP A 326 -23.43 21.37 31.50
CA ASP A 326 -24.04 22.64 31.03
C ASP A 326 -24.59 22.69 29.58
N PHE A 327 -24.70 21.58 28.87
CA PHE A 327 -25.30 21.54 27.53
C PHE A 327 -26.77 21.12 27.58
N HIS A 328 -27.69 21.98 27.13
CA HIS A 328 -29.12 21.65 26.98
C HIS A 328 -29.41 20.66 25.81
N SER A 329 -28.44 20.41 24.94
CA SER A 329 -28.51 19.49 23.80
C SER A 329 -27.21 18.72 23.61
N LEU A 330 -27.24 17.58 22.92
CA LEU A 330 -26.02 16.81 22.62
C LEU A 330 -25.01 17.67 21.83
N PRO A 331 -23.72 17.68 22.21
CA PRO A 331 -22.73 18.48 21.49
C PRO A 331 -22.53 17.95 20.07
N GLU A 332 -22.48 18.85 19.09
CA GLU A 332 -22.06 18.53 17.72
C GLU A 332 -20.56 18.83 17.55
N PRO A 333 -19.67 17.84 17.67
CA PRO A 333 -18.24 18.09 17.57
C PRO A 333 -17.89 18.54 16.15
N SER A 334 -17.09 19.60 16.06
CA SER A 334 -16.59 20.09 14.77
C SER A 334 -15.34 19.30 14.34
N PRO A 335 -15.31 18.73 13.12
CA PRO A 335 -14.13 18.03 12.59
C PRO A 335 -13.07 18.98 12.03
N THR A 336 -13.37 20.26 11.81
CA THR A 336 -12.54 21.19 11.03
C THR A 336 -11.09 21.26 11.52
N GLY A 337 -10.89 21.39 12.84
CA GLY A 337 -9.54 21.44 13.41
C GLY A 337 -8.75 20.14 13.19
N ALA A 338 -9.41 18.98 13.27
CA ALA A 338 -8.78 17.70 12.99
C ALA A 338 -8.46 17.54 11.50
N VAL A 339 -9.36 17.96 10.61
CA VAL A 339 -9.15 17.92 9.15
C VAL A 339 -7.99 18.81 8.75
N ILE A 340 -7.93 20.08 9.21
CA ILE A 340 -6.81 20.99 8.90
C ILE A 340 -5.48 20.39 9.33
N ARG A 341 -5.38 19.87 10.56
CA ARG A 341 -4.15 19.21 11.03
C ARG A 341 -3.73 18.05 10.14
N LYS A 342 -4.67 17.19 9.74
CA LYS A 342 -4.39 16.05 8.86
C LYS A 342 -3.99 16.51 7.45
N LEU A 343 -4.62 17.54 6.90
CA LEU A 343 -4.22 18.12 5.61
C LEU A 343 -2.80 18.71 5.64
N CYS A 344 -2.42 19.39 6.73
CA CYS A 344 -1.04 19.84 6.92
C CYS A 344 -0.04 18.67 6.95
N MET A 345 -0.35 17.59 7.69
CA MET A 345 0.47 16.38 7.72
C MET A 345 0.58 15.72 6.33
N THR A 346 -0.52 15.67 5.59
CA THR A 346 -0.56 15.18 4.21
C THR A 346 0.34 15.99 3.29
N LEU A 347 0.28 17.33 3.35
CA LEU A 347 1.12 18.20 2.53
C LEU A 347 2.61 18.00 2.82
N VAL A 348 3.00 18.00 4.10
CA VAL A 348 4.39 17.75 4.51
C VAL A 348 4.87 16.37 4.04
N SER A 349 4.04 15.34 4.21
CA SER A 349 4.38 13.97 3.79
C SER A 349 4.53 13.85 2.27
N LEU A 350 3.70 14.56 1.49
CA LEU A 350 3.82 14.61 0.03
C LEU A 350 5.13 15.27 -0.40
N LEU A 351 5.49 16.40 0.19
CA LEU A 351 6.74 17.11 -0.11
C LEU A 351 7.97 16.24 0.22
N LEU A 352 7.96 15.58 1.38
CA LEU A 352 9.01 14.63 1.77
C LEU A 352 9.08 13.43 0.82
N PHE A 353 7.93 12.89 0.38
CA PHE A 353 7.90 11.78 -0.57
C PHE A 353 8.52 12.15 -1.91
N LEU A 354 8.14 13.31 -2.47
CA LEU A 354 8.59 13.77 -3.78
C LEU A 354 10.09 14.13 -3.80
N THR A 355 10.64 14.54 -2.66
CA THR A 355 12.06 14.90 -2.50
C THR A 355 12.92 13.68 -2.14
N LEU A 356 12.64 13.03 -1.02
CA LEU A 356 13.52 12.00 -0.44
C LEU A 356 13.61 10.72 -1.28
N THR A 357 12.51 10.29 -1.92
CA THR A 357 12.49 9.02 -2.67
C THR A 357 13.42 9.05 -3.89
N LYS A 358 13.61 10.23 -4.50
CA LYS A 358 14.54 10.40 -5.63
C LYS A 358 15.98 10.47 -5.16
N THR A 359 16.23 11.11 -4.02
CA THR A 359 17.57 11.29 -3.45
C THR A 359 18.14 9.99 -2.87
N PHE A 360 17.29 9.15 -2.29
CA PHE A 360 17.70 7.91 -1.63
C PHE A 360 16.99 6.71 -2.29
N PRO A 361 17.53 6.17 -3.39
CA PRO A 361 16.96 5.00 -4.06
C PRO A 361 17.25 3.71 -3.28
N VAL A 362 16.23 2.87 -3.11
CA VAL A 362 16.32 1.57 -2.42
C VAL A 362 17.28 0.60 -3.11
N THR A 363 17.44 0.71 -4.43
CA THR A 363 18.33 -0.15 -5.23
C THR A 363 19.79 -0.06 -4.79
N CYS A 364 20.23 1.10 -4.31
CA CYS A 364 21.59 1.31 -3.83
C CYS A 364 21.98 0.37 -2.66
N LEU A 365 21.01 -0.15 -1.89
CA LEU A 365 21.28 -1.13 -0.82
C LEU A 365 21.90 -2.45 -1.31
N VAL A 366 21.70 -2.78 -2.58
CA VAL A 366 22.13 -4.03 -3.20
C VAL A 366 23.09 -3.82 -4.36
N ASP A 367 23.44 -2.58 -4.68
CA ASP A 367 24.41 -2.28 -5.73
C ASP A 367 25.81 -2.74 -5.31
N ASP A 368 26.48 -3.51 -6.17
CA ASP A 368 27.79 -4.10 -5.88
C ASP A 368 28.83 -3.05 -5.47
N TRP A 369 28.88 -1.92 -6.19
CA TRP A 369 29.83 -0.85 -5.90
C TRP A 369 29.65 -0.29 -4.47
N PHE A 370 28.40 -0.15 -4.01
CA PHE A 370 28.09 0.38 -2.69
C PHE A 370 28.38 -0.67 -1.62
N VAL A 371 27.94 -1.90 -1.84
CA VAL A 371 28.14 -3.01 -0.89
C VAL A 371 29.62 -3.33 -0.68
N HIS A 372 30.45 -3.22 -1.71
CA HIS A 372 31.89 -3.45 -1.63
C HIS A 372 32.66 -2.29 -1.01
N LYS A 373 32.25 -1.04 -1.27
CA LYS A 373 32.97 0.15 -0.77
C LYS A 373 32.55 0.56 0.64
N ALA A 374 31.28 0.40 0.99
CA ALA A 374 30.73 0.85 2.26
C ALA A 374 30.98 -0.16 3.39
N ASN A 375 31.51 0.32 4.50
CA ASN A 375 31.63 -0.49 5.72
C ASN A 375 30.24 -0.79 6.33
N PHE A 376 30.19 -1.72 7.28
CA PHE A 376 28.93 -2.15 7.90
C PHE A 376 28.10 -1.01 8.51
N PRO A 377 28.65 -0.10 9.35
CA PRO A 377 27.90 1.05 9.86
C PRO A 377 27.33 1.97 8.78
N THR A 378 28.08 2.23 7.71
CA THR A 378 27.61 3.05 6.58
C THR A 378 26.43 2.38 5.87
N ARG A 379 26.51 1.06 5.63
CA ARG A 379 25.40 0.29 5.04
C ARG A 379 24.17 0.34 5.95
N LEU A 380 24.35 0.16 7.26
CA LEU A 380 23.27 0.20 8.25
C LEU A 380 22.60 1.58 8.35
N CYS A 381 23.40 2.65 8.32
CA CYS A 381 22.91 4.02 8.29
C CYS A 381 22.12 4.31 7.00
N TYR A 382 22.65 3.89 5.85
CA TYR A 382 21.95 4.05 4.57
C TYR A 382 20.63 3.28 4.54
N LEU A 383 20.60 2.04 5.06
CA LEU A 383 19.37 1.26 5.26
C LEU A 383 18.34 2.01 6.11
N TYR A 384 18.77 2.65 7.20
CA TYR A 384 17.87 3.48 7.99
C TYR A 384 17.29 4.63 7.16
N VAL A 385 18.16 5.44 6.56
CA VAL A 385 17.79 6.64 5.78
C VAL A 385 16.84 6.29 4.63
N VAL A 386 17.17 5.26 3.84
CA VAL A 386 16.38 4.90 2.66
C VAL A 386 15.00 4.32 3.03
N MET A 387 14.91 3.63 4.16
CA MET A 387 13.62 3.20 4.70
C MET A 387 12.82 4.39 5.24
N GLN A 388 13.47 5.38 5.88
CA GLN A 388 12.79 6.63 6.25
C GLN A 388 12.26 7.37 5.02
N ALA A 389 13.05 7.47 3.95
CA ALA A 389 12.67 8.09 2.68
C ALA A 389 11.48 7.39 1.99
N SER A 390 11.29 6.10 2.25
CA SER A 390 10.21 5.29 1.65
C SER A 390 8.86 5.40 2.36
N LYS A 391 8.82 5.88 3.61
CA LYS A 391 7.59 5.96 4.43
C LYS A 391 6.59 7.08 4.04
N PRO A 392 7.02 8.31 3.68
CA PRO A 392 6.11 9.45 3.52
C PRO A 392 4.97 9.24 2.53
N LYS A 393 5.12 8.36 1.52
CA LYS A 393 4.01 7.97 0.62
C LYS A 393 2.80 7.37 1.35
N TYR A 394 3.05 6.56 2.38
CA TYR A 394 2.00 5.95 3.20
C TYR A 394 1.38 6.98 4.14
N TYR A 395 2.21 7.87 4.72
CA TYR A 395 1.73 8.97 5.55
C TYR A 395 0.82 9.90 4.79
N PHE A 396 1.21 10.25 3.56
CA PHE A 396 0.40 11.03 2.64
C PHE A 396 -0.95 10.34 2.36
N ALA A 397 -0.94 9.13 1.81
CA ALA A 397 -2.16 8.48 1.32
C ALA A 397 -3.16 8.17 2.45
N TRP A 398 -2.68 7.60 3.56
CA TRP A 398 -3.57 7.19 4.65
C TRP A 398 -4.05 8.36 5.50
N THR A 399 -3.24 9.40 5.69
CA THR A 399 -3.69 10.60 6.43
C THR A 399 -4.68 11.42 5.61
N LEU A 400 -4.53 11.46 4.27
CA LEU A 400 -5.50 12.10 3.39
C LEU A 400 -6.86 11.38 3.42
N ALA A 401 -6.85 10.05 3.27
CA ALA A 401 -8.08 9.26 3.33
C ALA A 401 -8.79 9.41 4.69
N ASP A 402 -8.03 9.46 5.78
CA ASP A 402 -8.53 9.73 7.12
C ASP A 402 -9.13 11.16 7.23
N ALA A 403 -8.48 12.17 6.64
CA ALA A 403 -9.05 13.53 6.57
C ALA A 403 -10.39 13.58 5.82
N VAL A 404 -10.56 12.80 4.74
CA VAL A 404 -11.84 12.68 4.01
C VAL A 404 -12.94 12.12 4.90
N ASN A 405 -12.67 11.05 5.66
CA ASN A 405 -13.64 10.47 6.58
C ASN A 405 -14.03 11.50 7.66
N ASN A 406 -13.04 12.15 8.27
CA ASN A 406 -13.29 13.19 9.28
C ASN A 406 -14.10 14.37 8.73
N ALA A 407 -13.85 14.80 7.49
CA ALA A 407 -14.60 15.87 6.84
C ALA A 407 -16.09 15.50 6.67
N ALA A 408 -16.39 14.23 6.42
CA ALA A 408 -17.76 13.71 6.37
C ALA A 408 -18.42 13.61 7.76
N GLY A 409 -17.65 13.79 8.83
CA GLY A 409 -18.07 13.57 10.22
C GLY A 409 -17.83 12.15 10.71
N PHE A 410 -17.20 11.26 9.92
CA PHE A 410 -16.88 9.90 10.32
C PHE A 410 -15.44 9.81 10.86
N GLY A 411 -15.28 9.49 12.14
CA GLY A 411 -13.96 9.39 12.76
C GLY A 411 -13.87 9.87 14.20
N PHE A 412 -14.97 10.39 14.75
CA PHE A 412 -15.09 10.76 16.15
C PHE A 412 -14.94 9.53 17.06
N SER A 413 -14.05 9.62 18.05
CA SER A 413 -13.72 8.53 19.00
C SER A 413 -14.12 8.83 20.45
N GLY A 414 -14.66 10.02 20.73
CA GLY A 414 -15.03 10.45 22.08
C GLY A 414 -14.26 11.70 22.51
N VAL A 415 -13.98 11.80 23.82
CA VAL A 415 -13.22 12.91 24.42
C VAL A 415 -11.94 12.40 25.07
N ASP A 416 -10.89 13.21 25.03
CA ASP A 416 -9.67 12.94 25.79
C ASP A 416 -9.83 13.30 27.27
N LYS A 417 -8.76 13.04 28.05
CA LYS A 417 -8.70 13.36 29.49
C LYS A 417 -8.82 14.86 29.79
N ASN A 418 -8.54 15.71 28.80
CA ASN A 418 -8.60 17.17 28.89
C ASN A 418 -9.97 17.70 28.43
N GLY A 419 -10.89 16.83 28.01
CA GLY A 419 -12.21 17.20 27.50
C GLY A 419 -12.26 17.57 26.02
N ASN A 420 -11.17 17.41 25.27
CA ASN A 420 -11.16 17.72 23.83
C ASN A 420 -11.73 16.57 23.00
N PHE A 421 -12.48 16.92 21.96
CA PHE A 421 -13.02 15.95 21.00
C PHE A 421 -11.90 15.27 20.18
N CYS A 422 -11.92 13.94 20.19
CA CYS A 422 -10.97 13.10 19.49
C CYS A 422 -11.55 12.62 18.14
N TRP A 423 -10.69 12.64 17.12
CA TRP A 423 -11.03 12.34 15.72
C TRP A 423 -10.07 11.31 15.12
N ASP A 424 -9.81 10.25 15.90
CA ASP A 424 -8.85 9.19 15.60
C ASP A 424 -9.45 7.78 15.58
N LEU A 425 -10.79 7.64 15.56
CA LEU A 425 -11.48 6.35 15.51
C LEU A 425 -10.99 5.48 14.34
N LEU A 426 -10.75 6.13 13.20
CA LEU A 426 -10.40 5.50 11.94
C LEU A 426 -8.94 5.72 11.54
N SER A 427 -8.14 6.39 12.38
CA SER A 427 -6.76 6.70 12.07
C SER A 427 -5.97 5.43 11.80
N ASN A 428 -5.34 5.36 10.62
CA ASN A 428 -4.44 4.26 10.28
C ASN A 428 -3.01 4.50 10.77
N LEU A 429 -2.68 5.72 11.16
CA LEU A 429 -1.33 6.13 11.51
C LEU A 429 -1.35 7.00 12.77
N ASN A 430 -0.39 6.73 13.64
CA ASN A 430 0.07 7.71 14.62
C ASN A 430 1.54 8.01 14.35
N ILE A 431 1.80 8.98 13.46
CA ILE A 431 3.15 9.32 12.96
C ILE A 431 4.10 9.59 14.13
N TRP A 432 3.67 10.36 15.13
CA TRP A 432 4.51 10.66 16.29
C TRP A 432 4.94 9.38 17.04
N LYS A 433 4.00 8.48 17.36
CA LYS A 433 4.31 7.23 18.05
C LYS A 433 5.12 6.26 17.18
N ILE A 434 5.02 6.35 15.85
CA ILE A 434 5.86 5.60 14.93
C ILE A 434 7.29 6.12 15.00
N GLU A 435 7.50 7.42 14.81
CA GLU A 435 8.86 8.00 14.75
C GLU A 435 9.57 7.97 16.11
N THR A 436 8.82 7.90 17.22
CA THR A 436 9.36 7.85 18.60
C THR A 436 9.24 6.47 19.24
N ALA A 437 8.98 5.41 18.46
CA ALA A 437 8.75 4.07 19.00
C ALA A 437 10.00 3.51 19.71
N THR A 438 9.87 3.19 21.00
CA THR A 438 10.93 2.54 21.81
C THR A 438 10.78 1.02 21.88
N SER A 439 9.88 0.45 21.09
CA SER A 439 9.75 -1.00 20.95
C SER A 439 9.10 -1.39 19.62
N PHE A 440 9.48 -2.55 19.10
CA PHE A 440 8.90 -3.11 17.88
C PHE A 440 7.37 -3.22 17.96
N LYS A 441 6.85 -3.63 19.13
CA LYS A 441 5.41 -3.69 19.39
C LYS A 441 4.74 -2.31 19.25
N MET A 442 5.32 -1.27 19.88
CA MET A 442 4.78 0.09 19.80
C MET A 442 4.76 0.59 18.35
N TYR A 443 5.80 0.30 17.56
CA TYR A 443 5.82 0.66 16.15
C TYR A 443 4.65 0.00 15.39
N LEU A 444 4.51 -1.33 15.49
CA LEU A 444 3.48 -2.09 14.79
C LEU A 444 2.05 -1.69 15.19
N GLU A 445 1.82 -1.38 16.47
CA GLU A 445 0.49 -0.95 16.95
C GLU A 445 0.07 0.44 16.45
N ASN A 446 1.00 1.23 15.90
CA ASN A 446 0.74 2.58 15.41
C ASN A 446 0.89 2.73 13.89
N TRP A 447 1.32 1.66 13.20
CA TRP A 447 1.43 1.57 11.75
C TRP A 447 0.28 0.74 11.18
N ASN A 448 -0.50 1.31 10.27
CA ASN A 448 -1.65 0.64 9.64
C ASN A 448 -2.61 0.03 10.69
N ILE A 449 -3.02 0.88 11.64
CA ILE A 449 -3.72 0.50 12.89
C ILE A 449 -4.98 -0.32 12.60
N GLN A 450 -5.78 0.04 11.59
CA GLN A 450 -7.02 -0.65 11.29
C GLN A 450 -6.78 -2.04 10.69
N THR A 451 -5.71 -2.19 9.88
CA THR A 451 -5.28 -3.50 9.38
C THR A 451 -4.77 -4.38 10.51
N ALA A 452 -3.96 -3.84 11.42
CA ALA A 452 -3.49 -4.58 12.59
C ALA A 452 -4.67 -5.04 13.48
N THR A 453 -5.68 -4.18 13.61
CA THR A 453 -6.92 -4.50 14.34
C THR A 453 -7.74 -5.58 13.63
N TRP A 454 -7.87 -5.51 12.30
CA TRP A 454 -8.51 -6.56 11.50
C TRP A 454 -7.79 -7.90 11.68
N LEU A 455 -6.49 -7.95 11.45
CA LEU A 455 -5.63 -9.14 11.63
C LEU A 455 -5.82 -9.76 13.02
N LYS A 456 -5.87 -8.90 14.04
CA LYS A 456 -6.11 -9.35 15.42
C LYS A 456 -7.47 -10.04 15.56
N ARG A 457 -8.54 -9.42 15.05
CA ARG A 457 -9.93 -9.86 15.23
C ARG A 457 -10.31 -11.09 14.40
N VAL A 458 -9.77 -11.22 13.19
CA VAL A 458 -10.11 -12.32 12.27
C VAL A 458 -9.13 -13.50 12.36
N CYS A 459 -7.93 -13.30 12.91
CA CYS A 459 -6.91 -14.33 13.02
C CYS A 459 -6.37 -14.49 14.44
N TYR A 460 -5.64 -13.50 14.98
CA TYR A 460 -4.91 -13.66 16.24
C TYR A 460 -5.78 -14.14 17.41
N GLU A 461 -6.98 -13.57 17.58
CA GLU A 461 -7.92 -13.93 18.65
C GLU A 461 -8.77 -15.17 18.33
N ARG A 462 -8.70 -15.69 17.11
CA ARG A 462 -9.51 -16.81 16.62
C ARG A 462 -8.74 -18.12 16.56
N VAL A 463 -7.42 -18.07 16.40
CA VAL A 463 -6.59 -19.26 16.26
C VAL A 463 -6.07 -19.72 17.62
N PRO A 464 -6.22 -21.02 17.98
CA PRO A 464 -5.81 -21.52 19.29
C PRO A 464 -4.29 -21.76 19.40
N TRP A 465 -3.59 -21.91 18.28
CA TRP A 465 -2.17 -22.24 18.23
C TRP A 465 -1.39 -21.24 17.37
N TYR A 466 -0.16 -20.94 17.79
CA TYR A 466 0.79 -20.03 17.13
C TYR A 466 0.15 -18.72 16.58
N PRO A 467 -0.65 -17.99 17.38
CA PRO A 467 -1.45 -16.86 16.87
C PRO A 467 -0.60 -15.75 16.26
N THR A 468 0.61 -15.52 16.78
CA THR A 468 1.53 -14.53 16.19
C THR A 468 1.95 -14.97 14.78
N VAL A 469 2.43 -16.21 14.61
CA VAL A 469 2.93 -16.71 13.32
C VAL A 469 1.83 -16.69 12.25
N LEU A 470 0.66 -17.24 12.57
CA LEU A 470 -0.47 -17.27 11.62
C LEU A 470 -0.95 -15.87 11.23
N THR A 471 -0.91 -14.91 12.16
CA THR A 471 -1.27 -13.52 11.86
C THR A 471 -0.29 -12.87 10.88
N PHE A 472 1.01 -13.12 11.04
CA PHE A 472 2.03 -12.63 10.11
C PHE A 472 1.94 -13.30 8.73
N ILE A 473 1.63 -14.61 8.67
CA ILE A 473 1.36 -15.31 7.41
C ILE A 473 0.12 -14.75 6.70
N LEU A 474 -0.97 -14.54 7.43
CA LEU A 474 -2.17 -13.91 6.88
C LEU A 474 -1.86 -12.50 6.35
N SER A 475 -1.07 -11.73 7.08
CA SER A 475 -0.61 -10.41 6.63
C SER A 475 0.18 -10.52 5.32
N ALA A 476 1.09 -11.49 5.17
CA ALA A 476 1.81 -11.72 3.92
C ALA A 476 0.87 -12.02 2.74
N LEU A 477 -0.04 -12.97 2.94
CA LEU A 477 -1.03 -13.39 1.94
C LEU A 477 -1.92 -12.21 1.49
N TRP A 478 -2.32 -11.35 2.42
CA TRP A 478 -3.13 -10.18 2.13
C TRP A 478 -2.40 -9.16 1.26
N HIS A 479 -1.11 -8.93 1.51
CA HIS A 479 -0.28 -8.03 0.70
C HIS A 479 0.01 -8.59 -0.70
N GLY A 480 0.09 -9.92 -0.84
CA GLY A 480 0.13 -10.60 -2.12
C GLY A 480 1.19 -11.69 -2.22
N VAL A 481 1.54 -12.06 -3.45
CA VAL A 481 2.40 -13.22 -3.71
C VAL A 481 3.87 -12.86 -4.00
N TYR A 482 4.24 -11.57 -3.89
CA TYR A 482 5.63 -11.15 -4.03
C TYR A 482 6.48 -11.70 -2.88
N PRO A 483 7.64 -12.34 -3.16
CA PRO A 483 8.49 -12.95 -2.15
C PRO A 483 8.94 -12.01 -1.02
N GLY A 484 9.17 -10.73 -1.33
CA GLY A 484 9.57 -9.71 -0.35
C GLY A 484 8.58 -9.55 0.81
N TYR A 485 7.28 -9.76 0.58
CA TYR A 485 6.28 -9.76 1.65
C TYR A 485 6.52 -10.90 2.65
N TYR A 486 6.73 -12.11 2.17
CA TYR A 486 6.97 -13.28 3.02
C TYR A 486 8.25 -13.12 3.85
N PHE A 487 9.34 -12.63 3.24
CA PHE A 487 10.57 -12.31 3.97
C PHE A 487 10.34 -11.29 5.08
N THR A 488 9.56 -10.24 4.80
CA THR A 488 9.22 -9.19 5.78
C THR A 488 8.45 -9.76 6.96
N PHE A 489 7.36 -10.48 6.71
CA PHE A 489 6.48 -10.96 7.78
C PHE A 489 7.09 -12.13 8.57
N LEU A 490 7.90 -12.98 7.94
CA LEU A 490 8.66 -14.02 8.63
C LEU A 490 9.74 -13.39 9.54
N THR A 491 10.50 -12.42 9.03
CA THR A 491 11.48 -11.68 9.84
C THR A 491 10.78 -10.91 10.96
N GLY A 492 9.64 -10.27 10.67
CA GLY A 492 8.83 -9.57 11.66
C GLY A 492 8.30 -10.48 12.77
N THR A 493 7.98 -11.73 12.46
CA THR A 493 7.60 -12.75 13.46
C THR A 493 8.76 -13.00 14.42
N LEU A 494 9.94 -13.30 13.89
CA LEU A 494 11.14 -13.57 14.67
C LEU A 494 11.52 -12.38 15.56
N VAL A 495 11.59 -11.18 14.97
CA VAL A 495 11.93 -9.95 15.67
C VAL A 495 10.89 -9.60 16.73
N THR A 496 9.60 -9.83 16.46
CA THR A 496 8.53 -9.62 17.45
C THR A 496 8.71 -10.49 18.68
N LEU A 497 9.02 -11.78 18.49
CA LEU A 497 9.25 -12.71 19.60
C LEU A 497 10.49 -12.30 20.40
N ALA A 498 11.60 -12.01 19.73
CA ALA A 498 12.84 -11.57 20.36
C ALA A 498 12.66 -10.25 21.14
N ALA A 499 12.05 -9.23 20.53
CA ALA A 499 11.80 -7.94 21.15
C ALA A 499 10.91 -8.04 22.40
N ARG A 500 9.92 -8.94 22.39
CA ARG A 500 9.08 -9.23 23.57
C ARG A 500 9.91 -9.86 24.68
N THR A 501 10.73 -10.86 24.37
CA THR A 501 11.59 -11.55 25.35
C THR A 501 12.58 -10.58 26.00
N VAL A 502 13.25 -9.73 25.23
CA VAL A 502 14.15 -8.70 25.78
C VAL A 502 13.40 -7.74 26.69
N ARG A 503 12.26 -7.20 26.23
CA ARG A 503 11.52 -6.19 27.00
C ARG A 503 10.98 -6.75 28.32
N ASN A 504 10.55 -8.02 28.34
CA ASN A 504 10.06 -8.68 29.56
C ASN A 504 11.16 -8.99 30.58
N ASN A 505 12.39 -9.24 30.11
CA ASN A 505 13.50 -9.64 30.99
C ASN A 505 14.37 -8.47 31.46
N TYR A 506 14.43 -7.38 30.69
CA TYR A 506 15.40 -6.32 30.97
C TYR A 506 14.81 -4.97 31.31
N ARG A 507 13.60 -4.63 30.81
CA ARG A 507 13.07 -3.27 30.92
C ARG A 507 13.04 -2.74 32.36
N HIS A 508 12.65 -3.57 33.33
CA HIS A 508 12.46 -3.14 34.72
C HIS A 508 13.76 -2.64 35.37
N TYR A 509 14.93 -3.15 34.98
CA TYR A 509 16.22 -2.68 35.50
C TYR A 509 16.53 -1.23 35.12
N PHE A 510 15.92 -0.73 34.04
CA PHE A 510 16.18 0.62 33.53
C PHE A 510 15.15 1.67 33.98
N LEU A 511 14.19 1.29 34.83
CA LEU A 511 13.11 2.20 35.28
C LEU A 511 13.38 2.86 36.64
N SER A 512 14.53 2.57 37.27
CA SER A 512 14.85 3.04 38.62
C SER A 512 15.10 4.55 38.72
N SER A 513 15.65 5.18 37.67
CA SER A 513 15.90 6.63 37.63
C SER A 513 15.48 7.25 36.30
N LYS A 514 15.17 8.56 36.31
CA LYS A 514 14.78 9.30 35.10
C LYS A 514 15.90 9.29 34.04
N ALA A 515 17.16 9.43 34.46
CA ALA A 515 18.32 9.42 33.57
C ALA A 515 18.53 8.04 32.93
N LEU A 516 18.47 6.97 33.73
CA LEU A 516 18.63 5.60 33.22
C LEU A 516 17.50 5.22 32.25
N LYS A 517 16.27 5.61 32.58
CA LYS A 517 15.11 5.44 31.70
C LYS A 517 15.29 6.20 30.38
N PHE A 518 15.78 7.43 30.43
CA PHE A 518 16.02 8.23 29.23
C PHE A 518 17.06 7.58 28.31
N VAL A 519 18.18 7.11 28.87
CA VAL A 519 19.20 6.37 28.10
C VAL A 519 18.61 5.09 27.50
N TYR A 520 17.84 4.33 28.28
CA TYR A 520 17.16 3.14 27.78
C TYR A 520 16.18 3.45 26.64
N ASP A 521 15.39 4.52 26.77
CA ASP A 521 14.43 4.93 25.74
C ASP A 521 15.17 5.37 24.46
N LEU A 522 16.28 6.11 24.56
CA LEU A 522 17.10 6.51 23.40
C LEU A 522 17.70 5.30 22.69
N VAL A 523 18.31 4.36 23.43
CA VAL A 523 18.92 3.15 22.86
C VAL A 523 17.84 2.25 22.24
N THR A 524 16.74 2.01 22.95
CA THR A 524 15.66 1.15 22.43
C THR A 524 14.91 1.79 21.27
N TRP A 525 14.83 3.12 21.21
CA TRP A 525 14.38 3.84 20.02
C TRP A 525 15.29 3.55 18.82
N ALA A 526 16.60 3.79 18.94
CA ALA A 526 17.54 3.56 17.84
C ALA A 526 17.50 2.10 17.34
N VAL A 527 17.53 1.13 18.27
CA VAL A 527 17.43 -0.29 17.95
C VAL A 527 16.09 -0.64 17.30
N THR A 528 14.98 -0.09 17.79
CA THR A 528 13.65 -0.33 17.21
C THR A 528 13.58 0.17 15.76
N GLN A 529 14.05 1.40 15.51
CA GLN A 529 14.04 1.99 14.19
C GLN A 529 14.88 1.17 13.19
N LEU A 530 16.08 0.74 13.60
CA LEU A 530 16.94 -0.12 12.77
C LEU A 530 16.33 -1.50 12.53
N ALA A 531 15.75 -2.12 13.56
CA ALA A 531 15.12 -3.43 13.45
C ALA A 531 13.92 -3.40 12.49
N VAL A 532 13.12 -2.34 12.54
CA VAL A 532 12.00 -2.13 11.60
C VAL A 532 12.52 -1.89 10.19
N SER A 533 13.52 -1.01 9.99
CA SER A 533 14.11 -0.76 8.68
C SER A 533 14.63 -2.04 8.02
N TYR A 534 15.37 -2.86 8.78
CA TYR A 534 15.84 -4.16 8.30
C TYR A 534 14.69 -5.12 7.97
N THR A 535 13.67 -5.18 8.85
CA THR A 535 12.52 -6.07 8.65
C THR A 535 11.71 -5.70 7.42
N VAL A 536 11.53 -4.40 7.13
CA VAL A 536 10.65 -3.88 6.08
C VAL A 536 11.36 -3.74 4.73
N ALA A 537 12.69 -3.67 4.67
CA ALA A 537 13.40 -3.53 3.41
C ALA A 537 13.01 -4.56 2.31
N PRO A 538 12.82 -5.86 2.61
CA PRO A 538 12.31 -6.83 1.63
C PRO A 538 10.93 -6.46 1.07
N PHE A 539 10.06 -5.87 1.89
CA PHE A 539 8.73 -5.42 1.49
C PHE A 539 8.82 -4.40 0.36
N VAL A 540 9.83 -3.52 0.41
CA VAL A 540 10.04 -2.49 -0.59
C VAL A 540 10.72 -3.05 -1.85
N MET A 541 11.59 -4.05 -1.69
CA MET A 541 12.32 -4.68 -2.80
C MET A 541 11.50 -5.73 -3.58
N LEU A 542 10.47 -6.33 -2.96
CA LEU A 542 9.52 -7.30 -3.53
C LEU A 542 10.10 -8.64 -4.02
N ALA A 543 11.38 -8.72 -4.38
CA ALA A 543 12.02 -9.88 -5.00
C ALA A 543 12.99 -10.64 -4.07
N VAL A 544 13.26 -11.91 -4.40
CA VAL A 544 14.13 -12.81 -3.61
C VAL A 544 15.59 -12.36 -3.67
N GLU A 545 16.14 -12.20 -4.87
CA GLU A 545 17.56 -11.92 -5.10
C GLU A 545 18.04 -10.67 -4.34
N PRO A 546 17.46 -9.47 -4.53
CA PRO A 546 17.90 -8.28 -3.78
C PRO A 546 17.68 -8.43 -2.27
N THR A 547 16.65 -9.16 -1.83
CA THR A 547 16.44 -9.45 -0.41
C THR A 547 17.57 -10.27 0.19
N ILE A 548 17.98 -11.35 -0.50
CA ILE A 548 19.07 -12.20 -0.04
C ILE A 548 20.41 -11.45 -0.10
N SER A 549 20.66 -10.64 -1.13
CA SER A 549 21.84 -9.79 -1.23
C SER A 549 21.93 -8.79 -0.08
N LEU A 550 20.81 -8.14 0.29
CA LEU A 550 20.74 -7.27 1.47
C LEU A 550 21.06 -8.03 2.76
N TYR A 551 20.48 -9.20 2.96
CA TYR A 551 20.73 -9.96 4.19
C TYR A 551 22.18 -10.44 4.28
N LYS A 552 22.77 -10.88 3.17
CA LYS A 552 24.20 -11.26 3.09
C LYS A 552 25.10 -10.06 3.38
N SER A 553 24.82 -8.90 2.77
CA SER A 553 25.62 -7.69 2.99
C SER A 553 25.57 -7.21 4.44
N MET A 554 24.47 -7.49 5.13
CA MET A 554 24.27 -7.21 6.55
C MET A 554 24.60 -8.40 7.48
N TYR A 555 25.23 -9.45 6.97
CA TYR A 555 25.63 -10.65 7.72
C TYR A 555 24.48 -11.34 8.49
N PHE A 556 23.23 -11.19 8.04
CA PHE A 556 22.05 -11.68 8.75
C PHE A 556 21.97 -11.24 10.22
N TYR A 557 22.59 -10.12 10.59
CA TYR A 557 22.84 -9.76 11.99
C TYR A 557 21.57 -9.78 12.85
N LEU A 558 20.45 -9.23 12.35
CA LEU A 558 19.21 -9.15 13.10
C LEU A 558 18.55 -10.51 13.28
N HIS A 559 18.64 -11.40 12.28
CA HIS A 559 18.14 -12.77 12.38
C HIS A 559 18.93 -13.54 13.43
N ILE A 560 20.27 -13.48 13.37
CA ILE A 560 21.16 -14.16 14.32
C ILE A 560 20.89 -13.65 15.75
N VAL A 561 20.90 -12.33 15.96
CA VAL A 561 20.65 -11.73 17.28
C VAL A 561 19.27 -12.14 17.83
N SER A 562 18.23 -12.12 16.98
CA SER A 562 16.88 -12.49 17.39
C SER A 562 16.78 -13.97 17.78
N LEU A 563 17.43 -14.86 17.03
CA LEU A 563 17.48 -16.30 17.35
C LEU A 563 18.23 -16.57 18.66
N LEU A 564 19.38 -15.92 18.87
CA LEU A 564 20.14 -16.03 20.11
C LEU A 564 19.31 -15.55 21.31
N ILE A 565 18.61 -14.42 21.19
CA ILE A 565 17.70 -13.92 22.22
C ILE A 565 16.64 -14.95 22.57
N ILE A 566 15.98 -15.55 21.57
CA ILE A 566 14.90 -16.52 21.80
C ILE A 566 15.44 -17.81 22.42
N LEU A 567 16.64 -18.26 22.03
CA LEU A 567 17.25 -19.49 22.51
C LEU A 567 17.76 -19.37 23.95
N PHE A 568 18.39 -18.24 24.30
CA PHE A 568 19.12 -18.09 25.57
C PHE A 568 18.37 -17.32 26.65
N LEU A 569 17.37 -16.51 26.31
CA LEU A 569 16.61 -15.76 27.32
C LEU A 569 15.31 -16.48 27.70
N PRO A 570 14.95 -16.47 28.99
CA PRO A 570 13.75 -17.15 29.43
C PRO A 570 12.50 -16.47 28.85
N VAL A 571 11.71 -17.26 28.12
CA VAL A 571 10.40 -16.84 27.62
C VAL A 571 9.42 -16.89 28.78
N ARG A 572 9.27 -15.77 29.49
CA ARG A 572 8.25 -15.65 30.53
C ARG A 572 6.87 -15.66 29.88
N PRO A 573 5.97 -16.60 30.22
CA PRO A 573 4.59 -16.51 29.79
C PRO A 573 4.04 -15.16 30.25
N GLN A 574 3.40 -14.41 29.35
CA GLN A 574 2.40 -13.46 29.86
C GLN A 574 1.41 -14.29 30.65
N ALA A 575 1.03 -13.84 31.85
CA ALA A 575 -0.09 -14.43 32.55
C ALA A 575 -1.24 -14.51 31.55
N HIS A 576 -1.49 -15.72 31.03
CA HIS A 576 -2.69 -15.98 30.28
C HIS A 576 -3.79 -15.67 31.28
N ILE A 577 -4.50 -14.56 31.07
CA ILE A 577 -5.86 -14.49 31.58
C ILE A 577 -6.49 -15.75 31.00
N GLN A 578 -6.70 -16.76 31.85
CA GLN A 578 -7.36 -18.00 31.51
C GLN A 578 -8.68 -17.62 30.83
N ARG A 579 -8.70 -17.65 29.51
CA ARG A 579 -9.91 -17.50 28.71
C ARG A 579 -10.49 -18.88 28.51
N TRP A 580 -10.95 -19.45 29.61
CA TRP A 580 -11.92 -20.52 29.65
C TRP A 580 -12.90 -20.12 30.74
N PRO A 581 -14.22 -20.08 30.49
CA PRO A 581 -15.18 -19.88 31.56
C PRO A 581 -14.97 -21.01 32.56
N GLN A 582 -14.55 -20.65 33.78
CA GLN A 582 -14.68 -21.56 34.90
C GLN A 582 -16.14 -21.96 34.96
N THR A 583 -16.40 -23.23 34.68
CA THR A 583 -17.69 -23.85 34.90
C THR A 583 -18.12 -23.55 36.33
N LEU A 584 -19.17 -22.74 36.47
CA LEU A 584 -19.93 -22.57 37.70
C LEU A 584 -20.58 -23.91 38.04
N ASN A 585 -19.78 -24.85 38.54
CA ASN A 585 -20.21 -26.11 39.12
C ASN A 585 -19.25 -26.45 40.25
N SER A 586 -19.29 -25.65 41.32
CA SER A 586 -18.94 -26.17 42.64
C SER A 586 -19.70 -25.41 43.73
N VAL A 587 -20.70 -26.12 44.28
CA VAL A 587 -21.16 -26.04 45.68
C VAL A 587 -22.14 -24.92 46.04
N LYS A 588 -23.39 -25.12 45.62
CA LYS A 588 -24.52 -25.11 46.56
C LYS A 588 -24.25 -26.20 47.62
N LYS A 589 -23.72 -25.81 48.79
CA LYS A 589 -23.91 -26.51 50.07
C LYS A 589 -23.31 -25.68 51.20
N LYS A 590 -24.15 -24.89 51.86
CA LYS A 590 -24.11 -24.59 53.29
C LYS A 590 -25.35 -23.77 53.66
N THR A 591 -26.46 -24.48 53.76
CA THR A 591 -27.56 -24.22 54.68
C THR A 591 -27.87 -25.57 55.26
N ASP A 592 -27.37 -25.79 56.47
CA ASP A 592 -27.99 -26.48 57.61
C ASP A 592 -27.02 -26.38 58.79
#